data_AF-A0A9N8PST0-F1
#
_entry.id   AF-A0A9N8PST0-F1
#
_cell.length_a   1.000
_cell.length_b   1.000
_cell.length_c   1.000
_cell.angle_alpha   90.00
_cell.angle_beta   90.00
_cell.angle_gamma   90.00
#
_symmetry.space_group_name_H-M   'P 1'
#
loop_
_entity.id
_entity.type
_entity.pdbx_description
1 polymer ?
#
loop_
_entity_poly.entity_id
_entity_poly.type
_entity_poly.pdbx_seq_one_letter_code
_entity_poly.pdbx_strand_id
1 'polypeptide(L)'
;MDHHTWNRFSCLLDAPVDPCVEAIKHWQYVHTERSRVDNLLAEICDDSDTFDASESWAIEQEAIVAELYRHLDEVYNTFERGDHSKFVTRAPSTKKPSTPAPIPKYAFKEWRKQCWKMSEKSELIRNLPRPPFIPCSKVGCDNTLASFKSCVHSLETLYRNAELNHKELIKERNFWHPDRWSRVPQPHRQEVERMAILVFQALQPLCDRVK
;
A
#
# COMPACT_ATOMS: atom_id res chain seq x y z
N MET A 1 -25.13 -1.30 -17.46
CA MET A 1 -25.99 -1.65 -16.30
C MET A 1 -27.38 -1.11 -16.56
N ASP A 2 -28.45 -1.87 -16.29
CA ASP A 2 -29.80 -1.36 -16.48
C ASP A 2 -30.20 -0.40 -15.34
N HIS A 3 -31.13 0.51 -15.62
CA HIS A 3 -31.63 1.49 -14.64
C HIS A 3 -32.28 0.81 -13.41
N HIS A 4 -32.75 -0.42 -13.58
CA HIS A 4 -33.43 -1.19 -12.55
C HIS A 4 -32.46 -1.66 -11.45
N THR A 5 -31.25 -2.05 -11.84
CA THR A 5 -30.17 -2.47 -10.94
C THR A 5 -29.67 -1.28 -10.12
N TRP A 6 -29.53 -0.11 -10.74
CA TRP A 6 -29.16 1.13 -10.04
C TRP A 6 -30.21 1.58 -9.01
N ASN A 7 -31.50 1.50 -9.36
CA ASN A 7 -32.59 1.86 -8.44
C ASN A 7 -32.67 0.92 -7.23
N ARG A 8 -32.38 -0.38 -7.40
CA ARG A 8 -32.33 -1.34 -6.29
C ARG A 8 -31.28 -0.96 -5.24
N PHE A 9 -30.12 -0.44 -5.67
CA PHE A 9 -29.09 0.05 -4.75
C PHE A 9 -29.48 1.32 -4.00
N SER A 10 -30.38 2.15 -4.55
CA SER A 10 -30.87 3.34 -3.85
C SER A 10 -31.87 2.99 -2.75
N CYS A 11 -32.76 2.02 -2.98
CA CYS A 11 -33.81 1.65 -2.03
C CYS A 11 -33.30 0.98 -0.74
N LEU A 12 -32.14 0.31 -0.78
CA LEU A 12 -31.52 -0.29 0.41
C LEU A 12 -30.95 0.74 1.40
N LEU A 13 -30.81 2.00 0.97
CA LEU A 13 -30.35 3.10 1.83
C LEU A 13 -31.45 3.58 2.78
N ASP A 14 -32.72 3.36 2.42
CA ASP A 14 -33.90 3.82 3.17
C ASP A 14 -34.59 2.69 3.97
N ALA A 15 -34.08 1.46 3.89
CA ALA A 15 -34.66 0.32 4.58
C ALA A 15 -34.42 0.40 6.10
N PRO A 16 -35.42 0.08 6.95
CA PRO A 16 -35.25 0.04 8.39
C PRO A 16 -34.23 -1.04 8.76
N VAL A 17 -33.12 -0.62 9.39
CA VAL A 17 -32.06 -1.52 9.85
C VAL A 17 -32.61 -2.41 10.96
N ASP A 18 -32.50 -3.73 10.80
CA ASP A 18 -32.76 -4.69 11.88
C ASP A 18 -31.95 -4.27 13.13
N PRO A 19 -32.56 -4.18 14.32
CA PRO A 19 -31.91 -3.65 15.53
C PRO A 19 -30.75 -4.53 16.05
N CYS A 20 -30.48 -5.69 15.42
CA CYS A 20 -29.32 -6.50 15.76
C CYS A 20 -27.98 -5.79 15.45
N VAL A 21 -27.06 -5.81 16.41
CA VAL A 21 -25.71 -5.20 16.30
C VAL A 21 -24.95 -5.67 15.05
N GLU A 22 -25.13 -6.94 14.65
CA GLU A 22 -24.48 -7.49 13.45
C GLU A 22 -25.12 -6.98 12.15
N ALA A 23 -26.44 -6.73 12.13
CA ALA A 23 -27.11 -6.13 10.98
C ALA A 23 -26.66 -4.68 10.76
N ILE A 24 -26.47 -3.92 11.84
CA ILE A 24 -25.92 -2.55 11.79
C ILE A 24 -24.49 -2.55 11.24
N LYS A 25 -23.64 -3.48 11.71
CA LYS A 25 -22.26 -3.63 11.20
C LYS A 25 -22.25 -4.04 9.72
N HIS A 26 -23.11 -4.98 9.33
CA HIS A 26 -23.22 -5.42 7.93
C HIS A 26 -23.71 -4.28 7.04
N TRP A 27 -24.68 -3.48 7.50
CA TRP A 27 -25.14 -2.30 6.77
C TRP A 27 -24.01 -1.27 6.61
N GLN A 28 -23.27 -0.94 7.67
CA GLN A 28 -22.11 -0.05 7.59
C GLN A 28 -21.03 -0.55 6.63
N TYR A 29 -20.82 -1.88 6.59
CA TYR A 29 -19.91 -2.51 5.65
C TYR A 29 -20.38 -2.38 4.19
N VAL A 30 -21.65 -2.65 3.91
CA VAL A 30 -22.25 -2.49 2.57
C VAL A 30 -22.05 -1.07 2.05
N HIS A 31 -22.29 -0.06 2.89
CA HIS A 31 -22.06 1.35 2.54
C HIS A 31 -20.60 1.67 2.26
N THR A 32 -19.70 1.18 3.13
CA THR A 32 -18.25 1.38 2.96
C THR A 32 -17.75 0.75 1.66
N GLU A 33 -18.23 -0.45 1.33
CA GLU A 33 -17.89 -1.14 0.09
C GLU A 33 -18.45 -0.43 -1.14
N ARG A 34 -19.67 0.11 -1.07
CA ARG A 34 -20.24 0.94 -2.14
C ARG A 34 -19.36 2.15 -2.42
N SER A 35 -19.04 2.94 -1.39
CA SER A 35 -18.17 4.12 -1.55
C SER A 35 -16.79 3.75 -2.08
N ARG A 36 -16.25 2.59 -1.68
CA ARG A 36 -14.97 2.08 -2.21
C ARG A 36 -15.05 1.76 -3.70
N VAL A 37 -16.13 1.11 -4.14
CA VAL A 37 -16.33 0.78 -5.56
C VAL A 37 -16.63 2.03 -6.39
N ASP A 38 -17.43 2.96 -5.89
CA ASP A 38 -17.70 4.24 -6.58
C ASP A 38 -16.40 5.03 -6.82
N ASN A 39 -15.48 5.07 -5.84
CA ASN A 39 -14.16 5.67 -6.02
C ASN A 39 -13.31 4.96 -7.09
N LEU A 40 -13.32 3.62 -7.11
CA LEU A 40 -12.59 2.84 -8.12
C LEU A 40 -13.15 3.04 -9.53
N LEU A 41 -14.49 3.16 -9.66
CA LEU A 41 -15.13 3.47 -10.94
C LEU A 41 -14.77 4.88 -11.42
N ALA A 42 -14.75 5.85 -10.51
CA ALA A 42 -14.31 7.22 -10.84
C ALA A 42 -12.86 7.27 -11.33
N GLU A 43 -11.94 6.53 -10.69
CA GLU A 43 -10.54 6.40 -11.14
C GLU A 43 -10.42 5.80 -12.55
N ILE A 44 -11.25 4.80 -12.87
CA ILE A 44 -11.26 4.17 -14.20
C ILE A 44 -11.77 5.13 -15.27
N CYS A 45 -12.78 5.94 -14.97
CA CYS A 45 -13.34 6.93 -15.89
C CYS A 45 -12.38 8.10 -16.14
N ASP A 46 -11.67 8.59 -15.10
CA ASP A 46 -10.74 9.72 -15.21
C ASP A 46 -9.48 9.36 -16.05
N ASP A 47 -9.03 8.09 -15.98
CA ASP A 47 -7.95 7.55 -16.81
C ASP A 47 -8.29 7.55 -18.32
N SER A 48 -9.58 7.57 -18.70
CA SER A 48 -10.03 7.43 -20.09
C SER A 48 -9.98 8.71 -20.93
N ASP A 49 -9.85 9.87 -20.29
CA ASP A 49 -9.85 11.18 -20.97
C ASP A 49 -8.46 11.61 -21.49
N THR A 50 -7.40 10.84 -21.24
CA THR A 50 -6.00 11.30 -21.45
C THR A 50 -5.18 10.57 -22.51
N PHE A 51 -5.71 9.55 -23.21
CA PHE A 51 -4.90 8.83 -24.19
C PHE A 51 -5.73 8.22 -25.32
N ASP A 52 -5.19 8.23 -26.55
CA ASP A 52 -5.76 7.58 -27.73
C ASP A 52 -5.82 6.06 -27.46
N ALA A 53 -6.99 5.62 -26.97
CA ALA A 53 -7.15 4.32 -26.33
C ALA A 53 -7.09 3.20 -27.38
N SER A 54 -6.04 2.41 -27.31
CA SER A 54 -5.96 1.11 -27.96
C SER A 54 -7.19 0.27 -27.60
N GLU A 55 -7.81 -0.38 -28.58
CA GLU A 55 -8.99 -1.25 -28.44
C GLU A 55 -8.80 -2.34 -27.35
N SER A 56 -7.56 -2.77 -27.12
CA SER A 56 -7.21 -3.73 -26.06
C SER A 56 -7.36 -3.16 -24.64
N TRP A 57 -7.22 -1.84 -24.47
CA TRP A 57 -7.29 -1.18 -23.17
C TRP A 57 -8.74 -0.97 -22.72
N ALA A 58 -9.62 -0.67 -23.66
CA ALA A 58 -11.06 -0.54 -23.42
C ALA A 58 -11.69 -1.87 -22.93
N ILE A 59 -11.29 -3.02 -23.52
CA ILE A 59 -11.78 -4.36 -23.13
C ILE A 59 -11.34 -4.72 -21.69
N GLU A 60 -10.12 -4.35 -21.29
CA GLU A 60 -9.62 -4.62 -19.94
C GLU A 60 -10.34 -3.76 -18.89
N GLN A 61 -10.61 -2.49 -19.19
CA GLN A 61 -11.40 -1.62 -18.32
C GLN A 61 -12.84 -2.10 -18.16
N GLU A 62 -13.49 -2.53 -19.25
CA GLU A 62 -14.86 -3.04 -19.20
C GLU A 62 -14.97 -4.30 -18.32
N ALA A 63 -14.00 -5.21 -18.41
CA ALA A 63 -13.93 -6.39 -17.56
C ALA A 63 -13.76 -6.03 -16.07
N ILE A 64 -12.93 -5.03 -15.75
CA ILE A 64 -12.74 -4.54 -14.38
C ILE A 64 -14.04 -3.92 -13.84
N VAL A 65 -14.72 -3.10 -14.65
CA VAL A 65 -15.98 -2.46 -14.27
C VAL A 65 -17.07 -3.50 -14.01
N ALA A 66 -17.22 -4.49 -14.89
CA ALA A 66 -18.20 -5.57 -14.72
C ALA A 66 -17.95 -6.37 -13.43
N GLU A 67 -16.69 -6.62 -13.10
CA GLU A 67 -16.27 -7.38 -11.94
C GLU A 67 -16.47 -6.60 -10.62
N LEU A 68 -16.27 -5.27 -10.63
CA LEU A 68 -16.61 -4.39 -9.50
C LEU A 68 -18.11 -4.37 -9.22
N TYR A 69 -18.95 -4.32 -10.26
CA TYR A 69 -20.39 -4.39 -10.11
C TYR A 69 -20.87 -5.76 -9.61
N ARG A 70 -20.26 -6.85 -10.07
CA ARG A 70 -20.54 -8.21 -9.58
C ARG A 70 -20.27 -8.34 -8.09
N HIS A 71 -19.17 -7.74 -7.61
CA HIS A 71 -18.83 -7.69 -6.19
C HIS A 71 -19.88 -6.93 -5.37
N LEU A 72 -20.32 -5.76 -5.83
CA LEU A 72 -21.39 -5.02 -5.15
C LEU A 72 -22.68 -5.84 -5.08
N ASP A 73 -23.09 -6.46 -6.18
CA ASP A 73 -24.28 -7.31 -6.20
C ASP A 73 -24.18 -8.45 -5.18
N GLU A 74 -23.01 -9.09 -5.04
CA GLU A 74 -22.79 -10.14 -4.04
C GLU A 74 -22.87 -9.61 -2.59
N VAL A 75 -22.29 -8.43 -2.32
CA VAL A 75 -22.36 -7.74 -1.02
C VAL A 75 -23.81 -7.42 -0.64
N TYR A 76 -24.58 -6.83 -1.57
CA TYR A 76 -25.99 -6.49 -1.33
C TYR A 76 -26.88 -7.73 -1.19
N ASN A 77 -26.70 -8.74 -2.05
CA ASN A 77 -27.46 -9.99 -1.95
C ASN A 77 -27.18 -10.71 -0.62
N THR A 78 -25.96 -10.62 -0.08
CA THR A 78 -25.63 -11.22 1.23
C THR A 78 -26.33 -10.47 2.36
N PHE A 79 -26.40 -9.14 2.27
CA PHE A 79 -27.15 -8.31 3.21
C PHE A 79 -28.65 -8.60 3.17
N GLU A 80 -29.26 -8.63 1.97
CA GLU A 80 -30.69 -8.91 1.78
C GLU A 80 -31.10 -10.32 2.25
N ARG A 81 -30.20 -11.30 2.16
CA ARG A 81 -30.41 -12.67 2.67
C ARG A 81 -30.42 -12.75 4.20
N GLY A 82 -30.07 -11.68 4.90
CA GLY A 82 -30.05 -11.63 6.38
C GLY A 82 -28.87 -12.39 7.02
N ASP A 83 -27.90 -12.86 6.24
CA ASP A 83 -26.69 -13.51 6.78
C ASP A 83 -25.67 -12.45 7.21
N HIS A 84 -26.02 -11.70 8.26
CA HIS A 84 -25.18 -10.63 8.81
C HIS A 84 -23.92 -11.12 9.53
N SER A 85 -23.69 -12.43 9.58
CA SER A 85 -22.46 -13.04 10.12
C SER A 85 -21.33 -13.11 9.09
N LYS A 86 -21.65 -12.95 7.80
CA LYS A 86 -20.68 -13.08 6.70
C LYS A 86 -20.54 -11.76 5.95
N PHE A 87 -19.35 -11.21 6.04
CA PHE A 87 -18.94 -10.09 5.20
C PHE A 87 -18.27 -10.66 3.95
N VAL A 88 -18.73 -10.24 2.76
CA VAL A 88 -18.07 -10.57 1.50
C VAL A 88 -16.81 -9.72 1.37
N THR A 89 -15.74 -10.08 2.09
CA THR A 89 -14.52 -9.26 2.22
C THR A 89 -13.59 -9.33 1.01
N ARG A 90 -13.86 -10.24 0.07
CA ARG A 90 -13.01 -10.45 -1.10
C ARG A 90 -13.58 -9.73 -2.30
N ALA A 91 -13.33 -8.42 -2.31
CA ALA A 91 -13.34 -7.71 -3.57
C ALA A 91 -12.40 -8.41 -4.56
N PRO A 92 -12.78 -8.50 -5.85
CA PRO A 92 -11.85 -8.81 -6.90
C PRO A 92 -10.67 -7.86 -6.74
N SER A 93 -9.49 -8.45 -6.55
CA SER A 93 -8.26 -7.69 -6.45
C SER A 93 -8.11 -6.96 -7.78
N THR A 94 -8.45 -5.67 -7.84
CA THR A 94 -8.04 -4.73 -8.89
C THR A 94 -6.54 -4.47 -8.80
N LYS A 95 -5.77 -5.54 -8.64
CA LYS A 95 -4.40 -5.57 -9.07
C LYS A 95 -4.47 -5.54 -10.61
N LYS A 96 -4.80 -4.36 -11.17
CA LYS A 96 -3.91 -3.79 -12.19
C LYS A 96 -2.51 -4.09 -11.63
N PRO A 97 -1.59 -4.70 -12.39
CA PRO A 97 -0.18 -4.54 -12.04
C PRO A 97 0.00 -3.04 -11.99
N SER A 98 -0.10 -2.46 -10.79
CA SER A 98 0.15 -1.06 -10.59
C SER A 98 1.60 -0.98 -10.97
N THR A 99 1.87 -0.49 -12.18
CA THR A 99 3.15 0.11 -12.49
C THR A 99 3.41 0.96 -11.27
N PRO A 100 4.39 0.59 -10.43
CA PRO A 100 4.51 1.17 -9.10
C PRO A 100 4.51 2.66 -9.34
N ALA A 101 3.49 3.37 -8.81
CA ALA A 101 3.42 4.82 -8.93
C ALA A 101 4.83 5.30 -8.63
N PRO A 102 5.51 5.99 -9.57
CA PRO A 102 6.92 6.27 -9.40
C PRO A 102 7.02 6.96 -8.05
N ILE A 103 7.66 6.29 -7.07
CA ILE A 103 7.93 6.90 -5.77
C ILE A 103 8.50 8.25 -6.14
N PRO A 104 7.95 9.38 -5.67
CA PRO A 104 8.52 10.66 -6.02
C PRO A 104 9.99 10.54 -5.65
N LYS A 105 10.92 10.51 -6.63
CA LYS A 105 12.36 10.26 -6.36
C LYS A 105 12.85 11.20 -5.25
N TYR A 106 12.21 12.37 -5.17
CA TYR A 106 12.26 13.34 -4.11
C TYR A 106 12.04 12.77 -2.68
N ALA A 107 10.99 11.98 -2.43
CA ALA A 107 10.66 11.45 -1.11
C ALA A 107 11.75 10.52 -0.56
N PHE A 108 12.33 9.65 -1.40
CA PHE A 108 13.44 8.79 -0.98
C PHE A 108 14.73 9.58 -0.74
N LYS A 109 15.03 10.54 -1.61
CA LYS A 109 16.19 11.42 -1.47
C LYS A 109 16.12 12.25 -0.18
N GLU A 110 14.93 12.79 0.12
CA GLU A 110 14.68 13.57 1.33
C GLU A 110 14.77 12.70 2.59
N TRP A 111 14.16 11.51 2.58
CA TRP A 111 14.29 10.54 3.68
C TRP A 111 15.76 10.22 3.99
N ARG A 112 16.56 9.89 2.96
CA ARG A 112 18.00 9.65 3.15
C ARG A 112 18.71 10.85 3.76
N LYS A 113 18.47 12.05 3.23
CA LYS A 113 19.09 13.29 3.72
C LYS A 113 18.75 13.52 5.21
N GLN A 114 17.51 13.27 5.61
CA GLN A 114 17.09 13.37 7.00
C GLN A 114 17.82 12.35 7.89
N CYS A 115 17.90 11.08 7.48
CA CYS A 115 18.67 10.06 8.20
C CYS A 115 20.12 10.48 8.40
N TRP A 116 20.79 10.97 7.33
CA TRP A 116 22.17 11.44 7.40
C TRP A 116 22.34 12.60 8.38
N LYS A 117 21.49 13.62 8.30
CA LYS A 117 21.51 14.77 9.20
C LYS A 117 21.31 14.37 10.66
N MET A 118 20.40 13.42 10.92
CA MET A 118 20.16 12.92 12.29
C MET A 118 21.34 12.14 12.85
N SER A 119 22.09 11.44 12.00
CA SER A 119 23.28 10.68 12.43
C SER A 119 24.39 11.55 13.00
N GLU A 120 24.44 12.84 12.66
CA GLU A 120 25.43 13.79 13.17
C GLU A 120 25.30 13.99 14.69
N LYS A 121 24.08 13.84 15.21
CA LYS A 121 23.74 13.95 16.64
C LYS A 121 22.92 12.75 17.07
N SER A 122 23.51 11.56 16.92
CA SER A 122 22.86 10.26 17.19
C SER A 122 22.27 10.14 18.59
N GLU A 123 22.84 10.86 19.57
CA GLU A 123 22.41 10.95 20.96
C GLU A 123 21.09 11.72 21.15
N LEU A 124 20.70 12.54 20.18
CA LEU A 124 19.44 13.30 20.20
C LEU A 124 18.31 12.61 19.44
N ILE A 125 18.56 11.42 18.88
CA ILE A 125 17.56 10.68 18.11
C ILE A 125 16.48 10.18 19.06
N ARG A 126 15.28 10.74 18.89
CA ARG A 126 14.05 10.30 19.57
C ARG A 126 13.16 9.45 18.69
N ASN A 127 13.19 9.66 17.38
CA ASN A 127 12.44 8.89 16.40
C ASN A 127 13.21 8.90 15.08
N LEU A 128 13.30 7.78 14.38
CA LEU A 128 13.90 7.72 13.05
C LEU A 128 12.83 8.02 11.99
N PRO A 129 13.13 8.83 10.95
CA PRO A 129 12.18 9.07 9.88
C PRO A 129 11.88 7.75 9.16
N ARG A 130 10.60 7.55 8.84
CA ARG A 130 10.13 6.33 8.19
C ARG A 130 10.53 6.36 6.71
N PRO A 131 10.99 5.22 6.15
CA PRO A 131 11.25 5.14 4.72
C PRO A 131 9.93 5.35 3.94
N PRO A 132 9.99 5.86 2.69
CA PRO A 132 8.83 5.93 1.83
C PRO A 132 8.18 4.56 1.69
N PHE A 133 6.85 4.52 1.74
CA PHE A 133 6.12 3.27 1.63
C PHE A 133 6.13 2.78 0.18
N ILE A 134 6.51 1.52 -0.02
CA ILE A 134 6.27 0.77 -1.25
C ILE A 134 5.62 -0.56 -0.88
N PRO A 135 4.51 -0.96 -1.53
CA PRO A 135 3.95 -2.28 -1.36
C PRO A 135 4.97 -3.35 -1.77
N CYS A 136 5.20 -4.33 -0.89
CA CYS A 136 6.07 -5.45 -1.21
C CYS A 136 5.41 -6.32 -2.30
N SER A 137 6.10 -6.51 -3.42
CA SER A 137 5.65 -7.38 -4.51
C SER A 137 5.93 -8.87 -4.27
N LYS A 138 6.65 -9.22 -3.20
CA LYS A 138 7.00 -10.60 -2.88
C LYS A 138 5.85 -11.32 -2.17
N VAL A 139 5.33 -12.38 -2.80
CA VAL A 139 4.27 -13.23 -2.25
C VAL A 139 4.71 -13.84 -0.91
N GLY A 140 3.88 -13.72 0.12
CA GLY A 140 4.14 -14.27 1.46
C GLY A 140 5.21 -13.52 2.27
N CYS A 141 5.48 -12.25 1.97
CA CYS A 141 6.43 -11.47 2.75
C CYS A 141 5.83 -10.96 4.06
N ASP A 142 6.13 -11.66 5.16
CA ASP A 142 5.75 -11.26 6.53
C ASP A 142 6.84 -10.43 7.24
N ASN A 143 7.98 -10.18 6.58
CA ASN A 143 9.16 -9.53 7.15
C ASN A 143 9.00 -8.00 7.24
N THR A 144 7.85 -7.55 7.74
CA THR A 144 7.51 -6.14 7.94
C THR A 144 7.84 -5.72 9.36
N LEU A 145 8.64 -4.65 9.50
CA LEU A 145 8.70 -3.97 10.79
C LEU A 145 7.36 -3.26 11.01
N ALA A 146 6.55 -3.75 11.96
CA ALA A 146 5.23 -3.18 12.26
C ALA A 146 5.27 -1.65 12.47
N SER A 147 6.31 -1.13 13.14
CA SER A 147 6.48 0.32 13.38
C SER A 147 6.75 1.14 12.12
N PHE A 148 7.33 0.52 11.08
CA PHE A 148 7.79 1.20 9.86
C PHE A 148 7.04 0.79 8.60
N LYS A 149 6.24 -0.29 8.67
CA LYS A 149 5.52 -0.90 7.55
C LYS A 149 6.43 -1.14 6.33
N SER A 150 7.68 -1.54 6.57
CA SER A 150 8.68 -1.75 5.52
C SER A 150 9.40 -3.09 5.72
N CYS A 151 9.74 -3.75 4.62
CA CYS A 151 10.50 -5.00 4.58
C CYS A 151 11.77 -4.84 3.74
N VAL A 152 12.67 -5.84 3.81
CA VAL A 152 13.92 -5.84 3.05
C VAL A 152 13.68 -5.65 1.54
N HIS A 153 12.66 -6.30 0.98
CA HIS A 153 12.38 -6.21 -0.46
C HIS A 153 11.90 -4.82 -0.88
N SER A 154 11.05 -4.18 -0.08
CA SER A 154 10.61 -2.80 -0.38
C SER A 154 11.76 -1.81 -0.31
N LEU A 155 12.68 -1.99 0.65
CA LEU A 155 13.88 -1.16 0.77
C LEU A 155 14.84 -1.41 -0.39
N GLU A 156 15.02 -2.67 -0.79
CA GLU A 156 15.85 -3.01 -1.95
C GLU A 156 15.31 -2.37 -3.23
N THR A 157 13.98 -2.41 -3.44
CA THR A 157 13.32 -1.71 -4.55
C THR A 157 13.56 -0.19 -4.50
N LEU A 158 13.44 0.44 -3.32
CA LEU A 158 13.75 1.86 -3.16
C LEU A 158 15.18 2.19 -3.61
N TYR A 159 16.17 1.41 -3.14
CA TYR A 159 17.57 1.65 -3.45
C TYR A 159 17.92 1.37 -4.91
N ARG A 160 17.28 0.37 -5.55
CA ARG A 160 17.43 0.13 -7.00
C ARG A 160 16.88 1.29 -7.83
N ASN A 161 15.73 1.82 -7.45
CA ASN A 161 15.07 2.93 -8.17
C ASN A 161 15.73 4.29 -7.93
N ALA A 162 16.65 4.37 -6.96
CA ALA A 162 17.31 5.62 -6.58
C ALA A 162 18.50 6.01 -7.46
N GLU A 163 18.86 5.19 -8.46
CA GLU A 163 19.94 5.47 -9.43
C GLU A 163 21.28 5.83 -8.77
N LEU A 164 21.58 5.21 -7.62
CA LEU A 164 22.84 5.44 -6.90
C LEU A 164 23.98 4.71 -7.58
N ASN A 165 25.12 5.38 -7.71
CA ASN A 165 26.33 4.72 -8.18
C ASN A 165 26.89 3.76 -7.10
N HIS A 166 27.78 2.87 -7.51
CA HIS A 166 28.36 1.86 -6.61
C HIS A 166 29.03 2.46 -5.36
N LYS A 167 29.75 3.57 -5.49
CA LYS A 167 30.41 4.25 -4.36
C LYS A 167 29.37 4.80 -3.38
N GLU A 168 28.26 5.33 -3.87
CA GLU A 168 27.14 5.81 -3.06
C GLU A 168 26.45 4.65 -2.33
N LEU A 169 26.25 3.51 -2.98
CA LEU A 169 25.68 2.31 -2.36
C LEU A 169 26.56 1.78 -1.22
N ILE A 170 27.89 1.72 -1.42
CA ILE A 170 28.83 1.35 -0.34
C ILE A 170 28.77 2.36 0.80
N LYS A 171 28.72 3.66 0.49
CA LYS A 171 28.63 4.72 1.50
C LYS A 171 27.35 4.59 2.33
N GLU A 172 26.23 4.30 1.68
CA GLU A 172 24.95 4.01 2.34
C GLU A 172 25.04 2.75 3.20
N ARG A 173 25.60 1.65 2.68
CA ARG A 173 25.72 0.40 3.44
C ARG A 173 26.53 0.62 4.73
N ASN A 174 27.66 1.31 4.63
CA ASN A 174 28.50 1.61 5.78
C ASN A 174 27.81 2.59 6.75
N PHE A 175 26.96 3.48 6.26
CA PHE A 175 26.13 4.35 7.09
C PHE A 175 25.11 3.57 7.91
N TRP A 176 24.49 2.54 7.33
CA TRP A 176 23.51 1.69 8.01
C TRP A 176 24.13 0.53 8.80
N HIS A 177 25.46 0.49 8.99
CA HIS A 177 26.10 -0.54 9.82
C HIS A 177 25.59 -0.45 11.27
N PRO A 178 25.16 -1.57 11.90
CA PRO A 178 24.58 -1.58 13.24
C PRO A 178 25.44 -0.85 14.30
N ASP A 179 26.76 -1.02 14.25
CA ASP A 179 27.69 -0.36 15.17
C ASP A 179 27.54 1.16 15.24
N ARG A 180 27.19 1.81 14.11
CA ARG A 180 27.00 3.27 14.08
C ARG A 180 25.82 3.71 14.93
N TRP A 181 24.80 2.88 15.03
CA TRP A 181 23.53 3.20 15.70
C TRP A 181 23.48 2.71 17.16
N SER A 182 24.48 1.95 17.60
CA SER A 182 24.65 1.51 18.99
C SER A 182 24.71 2.66 20.01
N ARG A 183 25.06 3.88 19.57
CA ARG A 183 25.19 5.09 20.40
C ARG A 183 23.88 5.80 20.68
N VAL A 184 22.79 5.43 19.99
CA VAL A 184 21.46 6.00 20.24
C VAL A 184 21.02 5.67 21.67
N PRO A 185 20.43 6.61 22.43
CA PRO A 185 19.95 6.33 23.78
C PRO A 185 18.73 5.39 23.77
N GLN A 186 18.55 4.66 24.87
CA GLN A 186 17.29 3.96 25.13
C GLN A 186 16.18 4.98 25.42
N PRO A 187 14.90 4.70 25.07
CA PRO A 187 14.36 3.45 24.52
C PRO A 187 14.46 3.32 22.99
N HIS A 188 14.95 4.34 22.29
CA HIS A 188 14.86 4.46 20.84
C HIS A 188 15.86 3.58 20.08
N ARG A 189 16.94 3.14 20.76
CA ARG A 189 18.00 2.33 20.16
C ARG A 189 17.49 1.07 19.47
N GLN A 190 16.61 0.29 20.12
CA GLN A 190 16.15 -0.98 19.56
C GLN A 190 15.43 -0.80 18.22
N GLU A 191 14.62 0.25 18.10
CA GLU A 191 13.87 0.53 16.89
C GLU A 191 14.80 0.99 15.76
N VAL A 192 15.78 1.84 16.09
CA VAL A 192 16.78 2.33 15.14
C VAL A 192 17.70 1.20 14.66
N GLU A 193 18.18 0.35 15.56
CA GLU A 193 19.01 -0.82 15.21
C GLU A 193 18.26 -1.78 14.28
N ARG A 194 16.97 -2.05 14.53
CA ARG A 194 16.16 -2.88 13.64
C ARG A 194 16.05 -2.30 12.23
N MET A 195 15.81 -1.00 12.10
CA MET A 195 15.80 -0.34 10.78
C MET A 195 17.17 -0.44 10.11
N ALA A 196 18.24 -0.15 10.85
CA ALA A 196 19.61 -0.20 10.32
C ALA A 196 19.95 -1.60 9.79
N ILE A 197 19.60 -2.65 10.53
CA ILE A 197 19.77 -4.05 10.11
C ILE A 197 19.02 -4.32 8.80
N LEU A 198 17.74 -3.93 8.69
CA LEU A 198 16.97 -4.16 7.47
C LEU A 198 17.55 -3.44 6.26
N VAL A 199 17.93 -2.17 6.43
CA VAL A 199 18.51 -1.37 5.34
C VAL A 199 19.87 -1.95 4.93
N PHE A 200 20.69 -2.36 5.90
CA PHE A 200 21.96 -3.01 5.65
C PHE A 200 21.79 -4.31 4.84
N GLN A 201 20.83 -5.16 5.24
CA GLN A 201 20.49 -6.38 4.52
C GLN A 201 19.97 -6.12 3.10
N ALA A 202 19.20 -5.05 2.90
CA ALA A 202 18.71 -4.66 1.57
C ALA A 202 19.84 -4.15 0.67
N LEU A 203 20.84 -3.45 1.23
CA LEU A 203 21.97 -2.89 0.49
C LEU A 203 23.06 -3.91 0.16
N GLN A 204 23.29 -4.90 1.02
CA GLN A 204 24.31 -5.94 0.84
C GLN A 204 24.27 -6.59 -0.57
N PRO A 205 23.14 -7.15 -1.05
CA PRO A 205 23.08 -7.76 -2.37
C PRO A 205 23.23 -6.75 -3.51
N LEU A 206 22.91 -5.46 -3.29
CA LEU A 206 23.08 -4.42 -4.30
C LEU A 206 24.54 -4.00 -4.44
N CYS A 207 25.29 -3.96 -3.34
CA CYS A 207 26.73 -3.73 -3.37
C CYS A 207 27.48 -4.91 -4.01
N ASP A 208 27.10 -6.14 -3.71
CA ASP A 208 27.81 -7.34 -4.17
C ASP A 208 27.61 -7.66 -5.65
N ARG A 209 26.52 -7.17 -6.27
CA ARG A 209 26.18 -7.38 -7.70
C ARG A 209 26.91 -6.45 -8.67
N VAL A 210 27.58 -5.41 -8.19
CA VAL A 210 28.25 -4.40 -9.02
C VAL A 210 29.77 -4.58 -8.96
N LYS A 211 30.23 -5.81 -9.20
CA LYS A 211 31.66 -6.14 -9.35
C LYS A 211 32.09 -6.00 -10.80
#